data_AF-A0A968MJ26-F1
#
_entry.id   AF-A0A968MJ26-F1
#
_cell.length_a   1.000
_cell.length_b   1.000
_cell.length_c   1.000
_cell.angle_alpha   90.00
_cell.angle_beta   90.00
_cell.angle_gamma   90.00
#
_symmetry.space_group_name_H-M   'P 1'
#
loop_
_entity.id
_entity.type
_entity.pdbx_description
1 polymer ?
#
loop_
_entity_poly.entity_id
_entity_poly.type
_entity_poly.pdbx_seq_one_letter_code
_entity_poly.pdbx_strand_id
1 'polypeptide(L)'
;MDSASGLIERNEKRLINDLQALGLQKKLVAAHKEFSQLNLQPKIVTFPNRLQEDLSIVQQIQSAWQAGFPLNEMAIIYAQHKQIQHILHLLEKKGIPYNAKRRVNILNLPIIWNLRLLLQYLATEYEQPYSGEHLLYQLLHIDFLNLPASDIATLSLHLAQQANQTWRSTIEQIGQKKTKLHLQQPSAWQAWSKFLNTALEDYRNQTLPVLLERIINRSGLLHFILKHSEQIWLTQVLRTFLTLCKTKPIAIQNSISKDC
;
A
#
# COMPACT_ATOMS: atom_id res chain seq x y z
N MET A 1 25.98 29.75 5.56
CA MET A 1 25.08 30.33 4.53
C MET A 1 25.77 30.37 3.16
N ASP A 2 27.04 30.81 3.08
CA ASP A 2 27.79 30.88 1.81
C ASP A 2 27.91 29.54 1.06
N SER A 3 28.08 28.42 1.77
CA SER A 3 28.16 27.09 1.14
C SER A 3 26.85 26.65 0.48
N ALA A 4 25.70 27.06 1.03
CA ALA A 4 24.39 26.79 0.44
C ALA A 4 24.20 27.62 -0.84
N SER A 5 24.62 28.89 -0.83
CA SER A 5 24.62 29.74 -2.03
C SER A 5 25.46 29.12 -3.15
N GLY A 6 26.66 28.61 -2.85
CA GLY A 6 27.51 27.94 -3.85
C GLY A 6 26.91 26.67 -4.45
N LEU A 7 26.17 25.86 -3.68
CA LEU A 7 25.43 24.71 -4.20
C LEU A 7 24.23 25.11 -5.06
N ILE A 8 23.54 26.19 -4.68
CA ILE A 8 22.36 26.71 -5.39
C ILE A 8 22.75 27.39 -6.72
N GLU A 9 23.93 28.01 -6.78
CA GLU A 9 24.47 28.62 -8.01
C GLU A 9 24.81 27.58 -9.09
N ARG A 10 25.21 26.36 -8.70
CA ARG A 10 25.47 25.25 -9.63
C ARG A 10 24.20 24.54 -10.12
N ASN A 11 23.01 24.97 -9.72
CA ASN A 11 21.76 24.35 -10.16
C ASN A 11 21.32 24.94 -11.51
N GLU A 12 21.44 24.16 -12.58
CA GLU A 12 21.15 24.58 -13.95
C GLU A 12 19.65 24.83 -14.21
N LYS A 13 18.75 24.21 -13.45
CA LYS A 13 17.28 24.33 -13.62
C LYS A 13 16.67 25.55 -12.94
N ARG A 14 17.47 26.57 -12.64
CA ARG A 14 17.02 27.75 -11.90
C ARG A 14 16.37 28.72 -12.88
N LEU A 15 15.16 29.22 -12.57
CA LEU A 15 14.46 30.23 -13.37
C LEU A 15 15.31 31.48 -13.71
N ILE A 16 16.33 31.77 -12.88
CA ILE A 16 17.25 32.90 -13.10
C ILE A 16 18.16 32.66 -14.32
N ASN A 17 18.47 31.39 -14.65
CA ASN A 17 19.24 31.04 -15.84
C ASN A 17 18.40 31.24 -17.12
N ASP A 18 17.09 30.98 -17.05
CA ASP A 18 16.15 31.18 -18.17
C ASP A 18 15.74 32.66 -18.34
N LEU A 19 15.98 33.50 -17.33
CA LEU A 19 15.60 34.92 -17.28
C LEU A 19 16.83 35.85 -17.19
N GLN A 20 17.96 35.44 -17.79
CA GLN A 20 19.21 36.25 -17.81
C GLN A 20 19.02 37.66 -18.37
N ALA A 21 18.03 37.88 -19.25
CA ALA A 21 17.70 39.19 -19.82
C ALA A 21 17.19 40.23 -18.80
N LEU A 22 16.77 39.82 -17.59
CA LEU A 22 16.18 40.71 -16.58
C LEU A 22 17.15 41.14 -15.46
N GLY A 23 18.41 40.71 -15.49
CA GLY A 23 19.43 41.17 -14.54
C GLY A 23 19.16 40.85 -13.06
N LEU A 24 18.31 39.86 -12.76
CA LEU A 24 17.87 39.55 -11.39
C LEU A 24 18.91 38.76 -10.61
N GLN A 25 19.64 39.44 -9.72
CA GLN A 25 20.54 38.79 -8.75
C GLN A 25 19.81 38.48 -7.44
N LYS A 26 19.49 37.21 -7.19
CA LYS A 26 18.89 36.77 -5.90
C LYS A 26 20.00 36.39 -4.91
N LYS A 27 20.65 37.41 -4.33
CA LYS A 27 21.63 37.25 -3.24
C LYS A 27 20.88 36.99 -1.94
N LEU A 28 21.01 35.77 -1.39
CA LEU A 28 20.28 35.37 -0.18
C LEU A 28 20.98 35.96 1.05
N VAL A 29 20.40 37.02 1.61
CA VAL A 29 20.82 37.59 2.91
C VAL A 29 19.76 37.23 3.93
N ALA A 30 19.87 36.03 4.50
CA ALA A 30 19.07 35.63 5.65
C ALA A 30 20.02 35.07 6.71
N ALA A 31 20.22 35.82 7.79
CA ALA A 31 20.95 35.35 8.98
C ALA A 31 20.03 35.54 10.19
N HIS A 32 19.63 34.44 10.82
CA HIS A 32 18.91 34.51 12.09
C HIS A 32 19.86 35.05 13.16
N LYS A 33 19.46 36.12 13.87
CA LYS A 33 20.37 36.89 14.76
C LYS A 33 21.10 36.01 15.79
N GLU A 34 20.44 34.98 16.31
CA GLU A 34 21.00 34.04 17.30
C GLU A 34 22.04 33.05 16.72
N PHE A 35 21.92 32.69 15.45
CA PHE A 35 22.82 31.71 14.80
C PHE A 35 23.88 32.37 13.92
N SER A 36 23.86 33.71 13.82
CA SER A 36 24.79 34.51 13.01
C SER A 36 26.24 34.43 13.47
N GLN A 37 26.49 34.03 14.71
CA GLN A 37 27.84 33.91 15.29
C GLN A 37 28.37 32.46 15.32
N LEU A 38 27.57 31.46 14.91
CA LEU A 38 27.99 30.07 14.86
C LEU A 38 28.89 29.83 13.64
N ASN A 39 30.20 29.74 13.90
CA ASN A 39 31.22 29.35 12.91
C ASN A 39 31.28 27.82 12.71
N LEU A 40 30.13 27.19 12.45
CA LEU A 40 30.07 25.77 12.09
C LEU A 40 30.11 25.63 10.56
N GLN A 41 31.24 25.13 10.04
CA GLN A 41 31.38 24.89 8.60
C GLN A 41 30.86 23.49 8.22
N PRO A 42 30.15 23.35 7.10
CA PRO A 42 29.70 22.05 6.63
C PRO A 42 30.89 21.21 6.18
N LYS A 43 30.94 19.96 6.66
CA LYS A 43 31.96 18.99 6.22
C LYS A 43 31.44 18.21 5.01
N ILE A 44 32.20 18.27 3.91
CA ILE A 44 31.93 17.46 2.71
C ILE A 44 32.86 16.25 2.77
N VAL A 45 32.30 15.04 2.65
CA VAL A 45 33.04 13.78 2.62
C VAL A 45 32.68 13.05 1.35
N THR A 46 33.68 12.53 0.65
CA THR A 46 33.51 11.73 -0.57
C THR A 46 33.79 10.27 -0.28
N PHE A 47 32.98 9.37 -0.84
CA PHE A 47 33.12 7.93 -0.68
C PHE A 47 33.29 7.25 -2.05
N PRO A 48 34.16 6.23 -2.13
CA PRO A 48 34.32 5.42 -3.34
C PRO A 48 33.05 4.73 -3.82
N ASN A 49 32.15 4.33 -2.90
CA ASN A 49 30.89 3.68 -3.24
C ASN A 49 29.78 4.00 -2.21
N ARG A 50 28.53 3.72 -2.58
CA ARG A 50 27.35 3.98 -1.73
C ARG A 50 27.32 3.14 -0.45
N LEU A 51 27.85 1.91 -0.49
CA LEU A 51 27.87 1.07 0.71
C LEU A 51 28.77 1.65 1.81
N GLN A 52 29.93 2.20 1.42
CA GLN A 52 30.84 2.88 2.35
C GLN A 52 30.23 4.18 2.86
N GLU A 53 29.52 4.92 2.01
CA GLU A 53 28.73 6.08 2.43
C GLU A 53 27.69 5.69 3.50
N ASP A 54 26.83 4.70 3.22
CA ASP A 54 25.80 4.20 4.13
C ASP A 54 26.39 3.76 5.48
N LEU A 55 27.46 2.95 5.45
CA LEU A 55 28.13 2.47 6.65
C LEU A 55 28.74 3.61 7.46
N SER A 56 29.35 4.60 6.80
CA SER A 56 29.95 5.75 7.48
C SER A 56 28.90 6.61 8.17
N ILE A 57 27.73 6.82 7.54
CA ILE A 57 26.62 7.59 8.10
C ILE A 57 26.10 6.89 9.35
N VAL A 58 25.86 5.58 9.25
CA VAL A 58 25.39 4.76 10.37
C VAL A 58 26.42 4.76 11.52
N GLN A 59 27.72 4.67 11.21
CA GLN A 59 28.78 4.75 12.21
C GLN A 59 28.82 6.11 12.90
N GLN A 60 28.69 7.21 12.17
CA GLN A 60 28.66 8.56 12.75
C GLN A 60 27.48 8.73 13.70
N ILE A 61 26.29 8.27 13.30
CA ILE A 61 25.08 8.30 14.15
C ILE A 61 25.31 7.46 15.39
N GLN A 62 25.89 6.26 15.24
CA GLN A 62 26.17 5.38 16.37
C GLN A 62 27.15 6.02 17.36
N SER A 63 28.25 6.60 16.88
CA SER A 63 29.24 7.25 17.73
C SER A 63 28.67 8.47 18.45
N ALA A 64 27.88 9.29 17.75
CA ALA A 64 27.21 10.43 18.37
C ALA A 64 26.18 10.00 19.43
N TRP A 65 25.43 8.93 19.16
CA TRP A 65 24.47 8.37 20.11
C TRP A 65 25.16 7.79 21.36
N GLN A 66 26.27 7.06 21.17
CA GLN A 66 27.10 6.55 22.27
C GLN A 66 27.74 7.66 23.10
N ALA A 67 28.03 8.80 22.48
CA ALA A 67 28.51 10.01 23.17
C ALA A 67 27.40 10.78 23.91
N GLY A 68 26.15 10.30 23.88
CA GLY A 68 25.02 10.91 24.57
C GLY A 68 24.29 12.00 23.77
N PHE A 69 24.60 12.17 22.48
CA PHE A 69 23.89 13.13 21.64
C PHE A 69 22.43 12.68 21.39
N PRO A 70 21.45 13.57 21.54
CA PRO A 70 20.04 13.19 21.44
C PRO A 70 19.64 12.95 19.96
N LEU A 71 19.14 11.75 19.66
CA LEU A 71 18.82 11.32 18.29
C LEU A 71 17.71 12.15 17.62
N ASN A 72 16.84 12.80 18.39
CA ASN A 72 15.77 13.68 17.89
C ASN A 72 16.30 14.97 17.24
N GLU A 73 17.57 15.34 17.49
CA GLU A 73 18.24 16.49 16.88
C GLU A 73 19.06 16.10 15.63
N MET A 74 19.11 14.81 15.28
CA MET A 74 19.74 14.33 14.04
C MET A 74 18.72 14.06 12.94
N ALA A 75 19.03 14.50 11.71
CA ALA A 75 18.21 14.25 10.54
C ALA A 75 19.07 13.87 9.33
N ILE A 76 18.61 12.87 8.56
CA ILE A 76 19.20 12.46 7.28
C ILE A 76 18.33 13.00 6.16
N ILE A 77 18.91 13.79 5.26
CA ILE A 77 18.23 14.35 4.08
C ILE A 77 18.79 13.65 2.84
N TYR A 78 17.91 13.15 1.98
CA TYR A 78 18.27 12.38 0.80
C TYR A 78 17.37 12.76 -0.39
N ALA A 79 17.87 12.58 -1.61
CA ALA A 79 17.16 12.96 -2.83
C ALA A 79 16.12 11.93 -3.28
N GLN A 80 16.41 10.63 -3.10
CA GLN A 80 15.55 9.53 -3.53
C GLN A 80 15.27 8.55 -2.38
N HIS A 81 14.01 8.16 -2.20
CA HIS A 81 13.61 7.21 -1.15
C HIS A 81 14.28 5.84 -1.23
N LYS A 82 14.75 5.40 -2.41
CA LYS A 82 15.48 4.13 -2.53
C LYS A 82 16.84 4.19 -1.82
N GLN A 83 17.45 5.36 -1.70
CA GLN A 83 18.77 5.54 -1.08
C GLN A 83 18.76 5.23 0.42
N ILE A 84 17.67 5.55 1.13
CA ILE A 84 17.61 5.37 2.59
C ILE A 84 17.38 3.92 3.03
N GLN A 85 16.94 3.02 2.14
CA GLN A 85 16.52 1.66 2.52
C GLN A 85 17.62 0.86 3.22
N HIS A 86 18.85 0.94 2.72
CA HIS A 86 20.01 0.26 3.31
C HIS A 86 20.38 0.83 4.67
N ILE A 87 20.36 2.17 4.81
CA ILE A 87 20.63 2.84 6.09
C ILE A 87 19.61 2.40 7.15
N LEU A 88 18.32 2.35 6.82
CA LEU A 88 17.30 1.90 7.77
C LEU A 88 17.55 0.47 8.24
N HIS A 89 17.87 -0.45 7.33
CA HIS A 89 18.20 -1.84 7.66
C HIS A 89 19.44 -1.95 8.57
N LEU A 90 20.46 -1.13 8.32
CA LEU A 90 21.66 -1.09 9.17
C LEU A 90 21.38 -0.52 10.56
N LEU A 91 20.52 0.49 10.67
CA LEU A 91 20.07 1.05 11.95
C LEU A 91 19.27 0.01 12.76
N GLU A 92 18.35 -0.73 12.12
CA GLU A 92 17.61 -1.83 12.75
C GLU A 92 18.55 -2.90 13.31
N LYS A 93 19.52 -3.37 12.51
CA LYS A 93 20.52 -4.35 12.94
C LYS A 93 21.37 -3.89 14.11
N LYS A 94 21.64 -2.59 14.21
CA LYS A 94 22.41 -1.99 15.31
C LYS A 94 21.54 -1.56 16.49
N GLY A 95 20.22 -1.76 16.43
CA GLY A 95 19.30 -1.39 17.49
C GLY A 95 19.17 0.12 17.73
N ILE A 96 19.51 0.95 16.73
CA ILE A 96 19.42 2.41 16.85
C ILE A 96 17.99 2.83 16.51
N PRO A 97 17.26 3.49 17.43
CA PRO A 97 15.90 3.91 17.18
C PRO A 97 15.89 5.04 16.14
N TYR A 98 14.94 4.98 15.20
CA TYR A 98 14.80 5.98 14.14
C TYR A 98 13.33 6.27 13.85
N ASN A 99 13.04 7.48 13.35
CA ASN A 99 11.75 7.82 12.80
C ASN A 99 11.92 8.11 11.30
N ALA A 100 11.44 7.20 10.46
CA ALA A 100 11.37 7.43 9.03
C ALA A 100 9.95 7.85 8.64
N LYS A 101 9.81 8.94 7.88
CA LYS A 101 8.62 9.19 7.05
C LYS A 101 8.55 8.14 5.92
N ARG A 102 8.39 6.87 6.28
CA ARG A 102 8.11 5.80 5.31
C ARG A 102 6.65 5.94 4.89
N ARG A 103 6.42 6.35 3.64
CA ARG A 103 5.21 5.92 2.93
C ARG A 103 5.50 4.52 2.41
N VAL A 104 5.31 3.49 3.25
CA VAL A 104 5.18 2.13 2.70
C VAL A 104 4.03 2.21 1.70
N ASN A 105 4.27 1.82 0.44
CA ASN A 105 3.19 1.78 -0.52
C ASN A 105 2.29 0.59 -0.18
N ILE A 106 1.31 0.84 0.68
CA ILE A 106 0.38 -0.19 1.15
C ILE A 106 -0.41 -0.82 0.00
N LEU A 107 -0.55 -0.12 -1.14
CA LEU A 107 -1.27 -0.60 -2.32
C LEU A 107 -0.57 -1.77 -3.01
N ASN A 108 0.71 -2.02 -2.69
CA ASN A 108 1.49 -3.14 -3.21
C ASN A 108 1.51 -4.35 -2.29
N LEU A 109 0.80 -4.29 -1.15
CA LEU A 109 0.77 -5.39 -0.20
C LEU A 109 -0.26 -6.45 -0.65
N PRO A 110 0.05 -7.77 -0.52
CA PRO A 110 -0.83 -8.84 -0.98
C PRO A 110 -2.27 -8.74 -0.42
N ILE A 111 -2.41 -8.38 0.85
CA ILE A 111 -3.73 -8.22 1.47
C ILE A 111 -4.58 -7.12 0.84
N ILE A 112 -3.93 -6.03 0.39
CA ILE A 112 -4.61 -4.92 -0.30
C ILE A 112 -4.91 -5.30 -1.75
N TRP A 113 -4.06 -6.11 -2.39
CA TRP A 113 -4.36 -6.66 -3.71
C TRP A 113 -5.60 -7.55 -3.68
N ASN A 114 -5.70 -8.44 -2.70
CA ASN A 114 -6.86 -9.32 -2.52
C ASN A 114 -8.16 -8.51 -2.29
N LEU A 115 -8.09 -7.44 -1.50
CA LEU A 115 -9.22 -6.53 -1.30
C LEU A 115 -9.62 -5.80 -2.59
N ARG A 116 -8.64 -5.33 -3.36
CA ARG A 116 -8.90 -4.67 -4.65
C ARG A 116 -9.50 -5.63 -5.67
N LEU A 117 -9.01 -6.87 -5.73
CA LEU A 117 -9.55 -7.91 -6.58
C LEU A 117 -11.02 -8.20 -6.25
N LEU A 118 -11.37 -8.25 -4.97
CA LEU A 118 -12.74 -8.45 -4.51
C LEU A 118 -13.64 -7.27 -4.89
N LEU A 119 -13.17 -6.03 -4.68
CA LEU A 119 -13.90 -4.83 -5.11
C LEU A 119 -14.09 -4.79 -6.64
N GLN A 120 -13.05 -5.15 -7.39
CA GLN A 120 -13.11 -5.20 -8.85
C GLN A 120 -14.14 -6.22 -9.32
N TYR A 121 -14.16 -7.40 -8.72
CA TYR A 121 -15.19 -8.41 -8.99
C TYR A 121 -16.60 -7.88 -8.70
N LEU A 122 -16.83 -7.23 -7.56
CA LEU A 122 -18.14 -6.66 -7.22
C LEU A 122 -18.58 -5.60 -8.23
N ALA A 123 -17.66 -4.74 -8.68
CA ALA A 123 -17.94 -3.73 -9.68
C ALA A 123 -18.33 -4.36 -11.03
N THR A 124 -17.55 -5.32 -11.53
CA THR A 124 -17.85 -6.00 -12.79
C THR A 124 -19.18 -6.75 -12.73
N GLU A 125 -19.39 -7.52 -11.66
CA GLU A 125 -20.60 -8.33 -11.50
C GLU A 125 -21.86 -7.47 -11.36
N TYR A 126 -21.72 -6.26 -10.80
CA TYR A 126 -22.80 -5.28 -10.73
C TYR A 126 -23.11 -4.63 -12.09
N GLU A 127 -22.09 -4.35 -12.91
CA GLU A 127 -22.27 -3.76 -14.25
C GLU A 127 -22.98 -4.72 -15.20
N GLN A 128 -22.53 -5.99 -15.23
CA GLN A 128 -23.15 -7.05 -16.01
C GLN A 128 -23.11 -8.38 -15.26
N PRO A 129 -24.24 -9.10 -15.13
CA PRO A 129 -24.29 -10.40 -14.49
C PRO A 129 -23.28 -11.37 -15.12
N TYR A 130 -22.58 -12.15 -14.30
CA TYR A 130 -21.58 -13.15 -14.73
C TYR A 130 -20.37 -12.60 -15.49
N SER A 131 -20.16 -11.28 -15.55
CA SER A 131 -18.96 -10.73 -16.19
C SER A 131 -17.70 -10.90 -15.33
N GLY A 132 -17.87 -11.07 -14.00
CA GLY A 132 -16.78 -11.25 -13.04
C GLY A 132 -16.19 -12.66 -12.97
N GLU A 133 -16.66 -13.60 -13.80
CA GLU A 133 -16.27 -15.03 -13.77
C GLU A 133 -14.75 -15.26 -13.81
N HIS A 134 -14.04 -14.48 -14.64
CA HIS A 134 -12.59 -14.57 -14.80
C HIS A 134 -11.80 -14.16 -13.53
N LEU A 135 -12.39 -13.31 -12.68
CA LEU A 135 -11.81 -12.91 -11.40
C LEU A 135 -12.18 -13.89 -10.28
N LEU A 136 -13.33 -14.54 -10.41
CA LEU A 136 -13.88 -15.43 -9.39
C LEU A 136 -12.92 -16.60 -9.12
N TYR A 137 -12.37 -17.22 -10.17
CA TYR A 137 -11.36 -18.27 -9.99
C TYR A 137 -10.15 -17.79 -9.15
N GLN A 138 -9.63 -16.59 -9.42
CA GLN A 138 -8.51 -16.03 -8.65
C GLN A 138 -8.91 -15.73 -7.19
N LEU A 139 -10.13 -15.23 -6.96
CA LEU A 139 -10.65 -14.95 -5.63
C LEU A 139 -10.73 -16.20 -4.76
N LEU A 140 -11.11 -17.35 -5.33
CA LEU A 140 -11.27 -18.60 -4.58
C LEU A 140 -9.96 -19.08 -3.92
N HIS A 141 -8.81 -18.68 -4.47
CA HIS A 141 -7.49 -19.03 -3.94
C HIS A 141 -7.02 -18.11 -2.80
N ILE A 142 -7.82 -17.14 -2.37
CA ILE A 142 -7.44 -16.23 -1.30
C ILE A 142 -7.47 -16.95 0.05
N ASP A 143 -6.34 -16.91 0.77
CA ASP A 143 -6.12 -17.60 2.04
C ASP A 143 -7.20 -17.34 3.09
N PHE A 144 -7.65 -16.10 3.23
CA PHE A 144 -8.61 -15.74 4.28
C PHE A 144 -10.03 -16.26 4.05
N LEU A 145 -10.34 -16.76 2.84
CA LEU A 145 -11.62 -17.42 2.56
C LEU A 145 -11.67 -18.85 3.12
N ASN A 146 -10.51 -19.43 3.44
CA ASN A 146 -10.39 -20.78 4.00
C ASN A 146 -11.06 -21.86 3.12
N LEU A 147 -10.99 -21.70 1.79
CA LEU A 147 -11.49 -22.67 0.82
C LEU A 147 -10.37 -23.66 0.47
N PRO A 148 -10.57 -24.98 0.63
CA PRO A 148 -9.53 -25.95 0.34
C PRO A 148 -9.35 -26.09 -1.18
N ALA A 149 -8.10 -26.15 -1.64
CA ALA A 149 -7.76 -26.27 -3.06
C ALA A 149 -8.38 -27.51 -3.72
N SER A 150 -8.59 -28.59 -2.97
CA SER A 150 -9.29 -29.80 -3.45
C SER A 150 -10.74 -29.52 -3.84
N ASP A 151 -11.45 -28.68 -3.08
CA ASP A 151 -12.84 -28.32 -3.40
C ASP A 151 -12.88 -27.45 -4.65
N ILE A 152 -11.95 -26.49 -4.77
CA ILE A 152 -11.82 -25.64 -5.96
C ILE A 152 -11.57 -26.50 -7.21
N ALA A 153 -10.67 -27.48 -7.12
CA ALA A 153 -10.41 -28.42 -8.21
C ALA A 153 -11.65 -29.27 -8.55
N THR A 154 -12.40 -29.72 -7.54
CA THR A 154 -13.66 -30.46 -7.72
C THR A 154 -14.70 -29.63 -8.46
N LEU A 155 -14.86 -28.35 -8.10
CA LEU A 155 -15.74 -27.43 -8.83
C LEU A 155 -15.25 -27.20 -10.28
N SER A 156 -13.94 -27.02 -10.48
CA SER A 156 -13.37 -26.83 -11.82
C SER A 156 -13.66 -28.00 -12.74
N LEU A 157 -13.51 -29.23 -12.24
CA LEU A 157 -13.85 -30.45 -13.00
C LEU A 157 -15.35 -30.55 -13.28
N HIS A 158 -16.19 -30.18 -12.31
CA HIS A 158 -17.64 -30.16 -12.50
C HIS A 158 -18.07 -29.17 -13.59
N LEU A 159 -17.49 -27.98 -13.59
CA LEU A 159 -17.75 -26.94 -14.59
C LEU A 159 -17.27 -27.36 -15.98
N ALA A 160 -16.11 -28.03 -16.07
CA ALA A 160 -15.61 -28.54 -17.35
C ALA A 160 -16.55 -29.58 -17.99
N GLN A 161 -17.36 -30.28 -17.18
CA GLN A 161 -18.36 -31.24 -17.66
C GLN A 161 -19.71 -30.60 -18.01
N GLN A 162 -19.96 -29.34 -17.60
CA GLN A 162 -21.23 -28.65 -17.82
C GLN A 162 -21.04 -27.36 -18.61
N ALA A 163 -21.31 -27.41 -19.92
CA ALA A 163 -21.10 -26.29 -20.84
C ALA A 163 -21.87 -25.00 -20.51
N ASN A 164 -22.96 -25.07 -19.75
CA ASN A 164 -23.84 -23.93 -19.44
C ASN A 164 -23.72 -23.44 -17.98
N GLN A 165 -22.80 -23.97 -17.18
CA GLN A 165 -22.62 -23.52 -15.81
C GLN A 165 -21.47 -22.54 -15.68
N THR A 166 -21.68 -21.55 -14.83
CA THR A 166 -20.69 -20.53 -14.45
C THR A 166 -20.27 -20.73 -13.00
N TRP A 167 -19.07 -20.30 -12.62
CA TRP A 167 -18.58 -20.37 -11.24
C TRP A 167 -19.58 -19.74 -10.27
N ARG A 168 -20.12 -18.57 -10.64
CA ARG A 168 -21.09 -17.85 -9.83
C ARG A 168 -22.36 -18.66 -9.58
N SER A 169 -22.89 -19.29 -10.63
CA SER A 169 -24.10 -20.11 -10.55
C SER A 169 -23.89 -21.36 -9.69
N THR A 170 -22.75 -22.05 -9.84
CA THR A 170 -22.42 -23.23 -9.05
C THR A 170 -22.21 -22.88 -7.58
N ILE A 171 -21.55 -21.76 -7.29
CA ILE A 171 -21.38 -21.25 -5.91
C ILE A 171 -22.73 -20.92 -5.28
N GLU A 172 -23.65 -20.33 -6.04
CA GLU A 172 -25.01 -20.06 -5.56
C GLU A 172 -25.78 -21.36 -5.26
N GLN A 173 -25.67 -22.37 -6.13
CA GLN A 173 -26.28 -23.69 -5.89
C GLN A 173 -25.72 -24.36 -4.64
N ILE A 174 -24.42 -24.21 -4.36
CA ILE A 174 -23.79 -24.69 -3.13
C ILE A 174 -24.38 -23.96 -1.91
N GLY A 175 -24.52 -22.63 -1.98
CA GLY A 175 -25.16 -21.81 -0.94
C GLY A 175 -26.61 -22.23 -0.65
N GLN A 176 -27.37 -22.56 -1.69
CA GLN A 176 -28.77 -23.02 -1.59
C GLN A 176 -28.89 -24.52 -1.22
N LYS A 177 -27.77 -25.23 -1.00
CA LYS A 177 -27.74 -26.69 -0.75
C LYS A 177 -28.40 -27.52 -1.86
N LYS A 178 -28.40 -27.03 -3.10
CA LYS A 178 -28.98 -27.69 -4.28
C LYS A 178 -27.99 -28.55 -5.05
N THR A 179 -26.71 -28.47 -4.70
CA THR A 179 -25.64 -29.25 -5.34
C THR A 179 -25.52 -30.66 -4.75
N LYS A 180 -25.09 -31.62 -5.57
CA LYS A 180 -24.71 -32.98 -5.14
C LYS A 180 -23.18 -33.14 -4.97
N LEU A 181 -22.41 -32.05 -5.05
CA LEU A 181 -20.96 -32.09 -4.95
C LEU A 181 -20.51 -32.47 -3.53
N HIS A 182 -19.56 -33.41 -3.44
CA HIS A 182 -18.90 -33.78 -2.20
C HIS A 182 -17.73 -32.83 -1.94
N LEU A 183 -18.00 -31.78 -1.16
CA LEU A 183 -17.00 -30.79 -0.74
C LEU A 183 -16.46 -31.13 0.65
N GLN A 184 -15.18 -30.91 0.90
CA GLN A 184 -14.57 -31.09 2.21
C GLN A 184 -15.06 -30.04 3.21
N GLN A 185 -15.26 -28.80 2.78
CA GLN A 185 -15.74 -27.71 3.65
C GLN A 185 -17.01 -27.04 3.11
N PRO A 186 -18.16 -27.73 3.09
CA PRO A 186 -19.40 -27.19 2.52
C PRO A 186 -19.90 -25.93 3.24
N SER A 187 -19.61 -25.79 4.54
CA SER A 187 -19.97 -24.60 5.33
C SER A 187 -19.22 -23.34 4.89
N ALA A 188 -17.93 -23.46 4.52
CA ALA A 188 -17.12 -22.35 4.04
C ALA A 188 -17.67 -21.84 2.68
N TRP A 189 -18.03 -22.75 1.78
CA TRP A 189 -18.66 -22.40 0.50
C TRP A 189 -20.04 -21.77 0.66
N GLN A 190 -20.85 -22.24 1.62
CA GLN A 190 -22.14 -21.62 1.94
C GLN A 190 -21.97 -20.21 2.50
N ALA A 191 -21.01 -20.01 3.40
CA ALA A 191 -20.67 -18.70 3.94
C ALA A 191 -20.18 -17.76 2.83
N TRP A 192 -19.32 -18.24 1.93
CA TRP A 192 -18.84 -17.49 0.78
C TRP A 192 -19.96 -17.07 -0.17
N SER A 193 -20.85 -17.99 -0.54
CA SER A 193 -22.01 -17.67 -1.39
C SER A 193 -22.90 -16.60 -0.75
N LYS A 194 -23.21 -16.74 0.54
CA LYS A 194 -23.99 -15.74 1.28
C LYS A 194 -23.28 -14.38 1.35
N PHE A 195 -21.97 -14.39 1.57
CA PHE A 195 -21.14 -13.20 1.58
C PHE A 195 -21.18 -12.48 0.21
N LEU A 196 -21.02 -13.20 -0.90
CA LEU A 196 -21.07 -12.61 -2.24
C LEU A 196 -22.42 -11.93 -2.51
N ASN A 197 -23.53 -12.58 -2.18
CA ASN A 197 -24.87 -12.00 -2.34
C ASN A 197 -25.01 -10.71 -1.53
N THR A 198 -24.66 -10.75 -0.24
CA THR A 198 -24.75 -9.57 0.63
C THR A 198 -23.78 -8.46 0.25
N ALA A 199 -22.59 -8.79 -0.26
CA ALA A 199 -21.62 -7.80 -0.72
C ALA A 199 -22.10 -7.06 -1.99
N LEU A 200 -22.78 -7.75 -2.90
CA LEU A 200 -23.41 -7.13 -4.08
C LEU A 200 -24.59 -6.24 -3.68
N GLU A 201 -25.41 -6.65 -2.72
CA GLU A 201 -26.46 -5.81 -2.15
C GLU A 201 -25.88 -4.56 -1.48
N ASP A 202 -24.79 -4.72 -0.71
CA ASP A 202 -24.11 -3.64 -0.03
C ASP A 202 -23.42 -2.68 -1.02
N TYR A 203 -22.93 -3.18 -2.16
CA TYR A 203 -22.26 -2.38 -3.18
C TYR A 203 -23.14 -1.22 -3.70
N ARG A 204 -24.44 -1.48 -3.89
CA ARG A 204 -25.41 -0.44 -4.33
C ARG A 204 -25.90 0.44 -3.19
N ASN A 205 -26.05 -0.14 -2.00
CA ASN A 205 -26.84 0.47 -0.92
C ASN A 205 -25.99 1.12 0.19
N GLN A 206 -24.66 0.99 0.13
CA GLN A 206 -23.75 1.49 1.15
C GLN A 206 -22.67 2.38 0.54
N THR A 207 -22.09 3.25 1.37
CA THR A 207 -20.92 4.03 0.97
C THR A 207 -19.67 3.13 0.91
N LEU A 208 -18.69 3.49 0.08
CA LEU A 208 -17.44 2.72 -0.05
C LEU A 208 -16.76 2.41 1.30
N PRO A 209 -16.65 3.34 2.27
CA PRO A 209 -16.10 3.03 3.58
C PRO A 209 -16.90 1.96 4.34
N VAL A 210 -18.23 2.03 4.32
CA VAL A 210 -19.09 1.05 5.00
C VAL A 210 -19.03 -0.31 4.30
N LEU A 211 -19.03 -0.33 2.97
CA LEU A 211 -18.83 -1.55 2.18
C LEU A 211 -17.50 -2.23 2.55
N LEU A 212 -16.40 -1.48 2.60
CA LEU A 212 -15.10 -2.00 2.97
C LEU A 212 -15.05 -2.55 4.40
N GLU A 213 -15.66 -1.85 5.36
CA GLU A 213 -15.77 -2.34 6.74
C GLU A 213 -16.58 -3.65 6.80
N ARG A 214 -17.68 -3.75 6.04
CA ARG A 214 -18.46 -5.00 5.93
C ARG A 214 -17.67 -6.12 5.25
N ILE A 215 -16.92 -5.83 4.19
CA ILE A 215 -16.03 -6.80 3.52
C ILE A 215 -14.99 -7.33 4.50
N ILE A 216 -14.27 -6.46 5.21
CA ILE A 216 -13.22 -6.84 6.16
C ILE A 216 -13.76 -7.75 7.27
N ASN A 217 -14.96 -7.43 7.78
CA ASN A 217 -15.57 -8.17 8.88
C ASN A 217 -16.22 -9.50 8.44
N ARG A 218 -16.85 -9.54 7.26
CA ARG A 218 -17.67 -10.69 6.82
C ARG A 218 -16.92 -11.68 5.91
N SER A 219 -15.83 -11.27 5.28
CA SER A 219 -15.07 -12.13 4.35
C SER A 219 -14.17 -13.17 5.03
N GLY A 220 -13.95 -13.06 6.36
CA GLY A 220 -12.96 -13.85 7.09
C GLY A 220 -11.58 -13.19 7.19
N LEU A 221 -11.36 -12.06 6.50
CA LEU A 221 -10.10 -11.32 6.50
C LEU A 221 -9.69 -10.86 7.91
N LEU A 222 -10.61 -10.31 8.70
CA LEU A 222 -10.27 -9.88 10.07
C LEU A 222 -9.79 -11.06 10.92
N HIS A 223 -10.49 -12.20 10.87
CA HIS A 223 -10.10 -13.41 11.59
C HIS A 223 -8.73 -13.94 11.16
N PHE A 224 -8.44 -13.87 9.86
CA PHE A 224 -7.13 -14.21 9.31
C PHE A 224 -6.03 -13.31 9.89
N ILE A 225 -6.24 -11.98 9.93
CA ILE A 225 -5.27 -11.03 10.50
C ILE A 225 -5.01 -11.30 11.98
N LEU A 226 -6.05 -11.57 12.76
CA LEU A 226 -5.93 -11.82 14.21
C LEU A 226 -5.10 -13.06 14.54
N LYS A 227 -4.98 -14.01 13.60
CA LYS A 227 -4.17 -15.23 13.77
C LYS A 227 -2.76 -15.13 13.18
N HIS A 228 -2.47 -14.06 12.46
CA HIS A 228 -1.21 -13.89 11.75
C HIS A 228 -0.11 -13.35 12.68
N SER A 229 1.15 -13.76 12.47
CA SER A 229 2.30 -13.29 13.26
C SER A 229 2.45 -11.76 13.23
N GLU A 230 2.26 -11.18 12.06
CA GLU A 230 2.29 -9.73 11.78
C GLU A 230 0.95 -8.98 12.03
N GLN A 231 0.11 -9.44 12.99
CA GLN A 231 -1.22 -8.87 13.25
C GLN A 231 -1.23 -7.34 13.37
N ILE A 232 -0.31 -6.78 14.16
CA ILE A 232 -0.23 -5.33 14.43
C ILE A 232 0.00 -4.57 13.13
N TRP A 233 0.92 -5.04 12.30
CA TRP A 233 1.26 -4.42 11.03
C TRP A 233 0.11 -4.51 10.03
N LEU A 234 -0.49 -5.69 9.86
CA LEU A 234 -1.64 -5.88 8.95
C LEU A 234 -2.84 -5.01 9.36
N THR A 235 -3.08 -4.85 10.66
CA THR A 235 -4.14 -3.97 11.17
C THR A 235 -3.86 -2.51 10.83
N GLN A 236 -2.60 -2.06 10.94
CA GLN A 236 -2.20 -0.71 10.57
C GLN A 236 -2.34 -0.46 9.07
N VAL A 237 -2.01 -1.46 8.24
CA VAL A 237 -2.19 -1.44 6.79
C VAL A 237 -3.66 -1.26 6.43
N LEU A 238 -4.56 -2.05 7.01
CA LEU A 238 -6.01 -1.91 6.79
C LEU A 238 -6.54 -0.53 7.21
N ARG A 239 -6.15 -0.04 8.39
CA ARG A 239 -6.55 1.30 8.86
C ARG A 239 -6.12 2.37 7.88
N THR A 240 -4.87 2.31 7.43
CA THR A 240 -4.33 3.27 6.45
C THR A 240 -5.10 3.19 5.13
N PHE A 241 -5.43 1.99 4.65
CA PHE A 241 -6.23 1.79 3.44
C PHE A 241 -7.64 2.37 3.57
N LEU A 242 -8.34 2.10 4.67
CA LEU A 242 -9.66 2.68 4.95
C LEU A 242 -9.61 4.21 5.02
N THR A 243 -8.58 4.79 5.66
CA THR A 243 -8.38 6.24 5.69
C THR A 243 -8.16 6.78 4.28
N LEU A 244 -7.38 6.12 3.41
CA LEU A 244 -7.20 6.55 2.02
C LEU A 244 -8.53 6.59 1.26
N CYS A 245 -9.37 5.56 1.40
CA CYS A 245 -10.69 5.50 0.78
C CYS A 245 -11.66 6.56 1.33
N LYS A 246 -11.52 6.94 2.62
CA LYS A 246 -12.31 8.02 3.24
C LYS A 246 -11.87 9.41 2.77
N THR A 247 -10.56 9.63 2.62
CA THR A 247 -9.98 10.97 2.38
C THR A 247 -9.96 11.35 0.89
N LYS A 248 -9.86 10.35 0.00
CA LYS A 248 -10.00 10.54 -1.44
C LYS A 248 -11.33 9.92 -1.87
N PRO A 249 -12.42 10.69 -1.93
CA PRO A 249 -13.53 10.31 -2.79
C PRO A 249 -12.95 10.29 -4.21
N ILE A 250 -12.56 9.11 -4.68
CA ILE A 250 -12.28 8.89 -6.09
C ILE A 250 -13.58 9.30 -6.77
N ALA A 251 -13.49 10.26 -7.69
CA ALA A 251 -14.58 10.62 -8.58
C ALA A 251 -14.93 9.38 -9.42
N ILE A 252 -15.75 8.50 -8.86
CA ILE A 252 -16.50 7.50 -9.60
C ILE A 252 -17.80 8.21 -9.99
N GLN A 253 -17.67 9.18 -10.89
CA GLN A 253 -18.79 9.75 -11.61
C GLN A 253 -18.38 9.88 -13.08
N ASN A 254 -19.04 9.05 -13.88
CA ASN A 254 -19.39 9.24 -15.28
C ASN A 254 -18.26 9.27 -16.32
N SER A 255 -17.90 8.06 -16.77
CA SER A 255 -17.52 7.82 -18.17
C SER A 255 -18.53 6.89 -18.87
N ILE A 256 -19.83 7.14 -18.65
CA ILE A 256 -20.92 6.58 -19.46
C ILE A 256 -21.77 7.74 -19.95
N SER A 257 -21.24 8.46 -20.94
CA SER A 257 -22.01 9.27 -21.90
C SER A 257 -21.04 9.75 -22.98
N LYS A 258 -20.66 8.83 -23.84
CA LYS A 258 -20.43 9.10 -25.27
C LYS A 258 -20.96 7.88 -26.01
N ASP A 259 -21.78 8.15 -27.02
CA ASP A 259 -22.49 7.22 -27.90
C ASP A 259 -23.86 6.73 -27.39
N CYS A 260 -24.79 7.69 -27.28
CA CYS A 260 -26.13 7.68 -27.89
C CYS A 260 -26.80 9.05 -27.67
#